data_AF-A0A6I9T474-F1
#
_entry.id   AF-A0A6I9T474-F1
#
_cell.length_a   1.000
_cell.length_b   1.000
_cell.length_c   1.000
_cell.angle_alpha   90.00
_cell.angle_beta   90.00
_cell.angle_gamma   90.00
#
_symmetry.space_group_name_H-M   'P 1'
#
loop_
_entity.id
_entity.type
_entity.pdbx_description
1 polymer ?
#
loop_
_entity_poly.entity_id
_entity_poly.type
_entity_poly.pdbx_seq_one_letter_code
_entity_poly.pdbx_strand_id
1 'polypeptide(L)'
;MLNYSPSATHCCHLPLAPKLSLPSSPSLSQSFPSSLYVSFPFLPQQLSSHYVYGHLDIKTEPVRRVKQRRIIKSKPVRKGLKIVNSKSEPLKVMISGAPASGKGTQCEMIVQKFGVVHISTGDLLRAEVSAGTEIGRKAKEYMNSGRLVPDEVVTAMVTARLSLKDVKEKGWLLDGYPRSSAQAETLEKLNIRPDVYIMLDVPDDILVDRCVGRRMDPSTGKIYHIKYSPPENGEIQARLVTRPDDTEEKVKSRLQIYKQNAESVLSTYLNVVKKIDGNRPKEVVFNEIDTLLSRLQKDKEESSKSGKLARSEIQLDRSSSDEKNWRGIPTRLNNIPHSREIRKYFYADVLQATQRAIKDGKTRLKVEISIPELNPEMDVYRIGTLMELVRILALSFADDGKRVKVCVQGSMGEGALAGMPLQLAGSRKILEFMDWGDDGAMGTFIKIGSIGGKEVEEQDDMFILVAPQNAVGNCIIDDLRAMTDAAGHRPVILVNPRLKDLPGSSGIMQTMGREKRLEYAASFEICYSFRLLYYAGTQYPIMGALRMSYPYDYELYKRVDESPKKEKYVILSKFPKRPSGEEINDAFEGKTRDKAKRATGIWGFLSGIL
;
A
#
# COMPACT_ATOMS: atom_id res chain seq x y z
N MET A 1 55.77 61.62 20.28
CA MET A 1 55.41 61.24 21.66
C MET A 1 55.58 59.73 21.79
N LEU A 2 56.08 59.33 22.95
CA LEU A 2 56.43 57.98 23.46
C LEU A 2 55.61 56.77 22.93
N ASN A 3 56.13 55.54 22.88
CA ASN A 3 57.48 55.01 22.61
C ASN A 3 57.45 53.47 22.49
N TYR A 4 58.22 52.91 21.55
CA TYR A 4 58.89 51.59 21.57
C TYR A 4 58.14 50.23 21.70
N SER A 5 58.36 49.41 20.67
CA SER A 5 58.40 47.93 20.61
C SER A 5 59.68 47.36 21.31
N PRO A 6 60.15 46.10 21.10
CA PRO A 6 59.54 44.78 20.86
C PRO A 6 60.20 43.64 21.72
N SER A 7 59.93 42.34 21.41
CA SER A 7 60.81 41.15 21.65
C SER A 7 61.10 40.72 23.12
N ALA A 8 61.62 39.53 23.47
CA ALA A 8 61.55 38.15 22.93
C ALA A 8 62.10 37.14 23.99
N THR A 9 61.93 35.82 23.76
CA THR A 9 62.74 34.67 24.25
C THR A 9 62.75 34.20 25.73
N HIS A 10 62.63 32.87 25.84
CA HIS A 10 63.28 31.91 26.76
C HIS A 10 62.81 31.62 28.23
N CYS A 11 62.27 30.40 28.35
CA CYS A 11 62.68 29.30 29.26
C CYS A 11 62.27 29.21 30.75
N CYS A 12 61.99 27.94 31.11
CA CYS A 12 62.00 27.30 32.43
C CYS A 12 60.94 27.70 33.47
N HIS A 13 59.97 26.79 33.71
CA HIS A 13 60.00 25.90 34.89
C HIS A 13 58.97 24.74 34.80
N LEU A 14 59.41 23.52 35.17
CA LEU A 14 58.59 22.40 35.66
C LEU A 14 58.03 22.72 37.08
N PRO A 15 57.12 21.94 37.72
CA PRO A 15 56.69 20.53 37.51
C PRO A 15 55.16 20.35 37.32
N LEU A 16 54.48 19.18 37.32
CA LEU A 16 54.79 17.73 37.47
C LEU A 16 53.68 16.88 36.77
N ALA A 17 53.73 15.54 36.87
CA ALA A 17 52.65 14.55 36.65
C ALA A 17 52.77 13.46 37.76
N PRO A 18 51.85 12.48 37.96
CA PRO A 18 51.73 11.30 37.06
C PRO A 18 50.26 10.79 36.91
N LYS A 19 49.80 10.01 35.92
CA LYS A 19 50.23 8.69 35.36
C LYS A 19 50.14 7.50 36.32
N LEU A 20 49.36 6.47 35.95
CA LEU A 20 49.73 5.05 36.06
C LEU A 20 48.80 4.17 35.19
N SER A 21 49.24 2.94 34.92
CA SER A 21 48.78 2.09 33.80
C SER A 21 48.69 0.60 34.16
N LEU A 22 47.84 -0.13 33.42
CA LEU A 22 47.88 -1.57 33.01
C LEU A 22 48.94 -2.50 33.66
N PRO A 23 48.61 -3.77 33.98
CA PRO A 23 48.70 -4.81 32.93
C PRO A 23 47.86 -6.13 33.05
N SER A 24 48.02 -6.95 31.99
CA SER A 24 48.09 -8.44 31.94
C SER A 24 46.84 -9.33 32.08
N SER A 25 46.61 -10.13 31.03
CA SER A 25 46.02 -11.49 31.06
C SER A 25 47.09 -12.55 31.41
N PRO A 26 46.71 -13.77 31.85
CA PRO A 26 46.82 -14.91 30.91
C PRO A 26 45.83 -16.09 31.10
N SER A 27 45.52 -16.73 29.97
CA SER A 27 45.32 -18.18 29.67
C SER A 27 44.67 -19.22 30.63
N LEU A 28 43.96 -20.17 29.96
CA LEU A 28 43.83 -21.63 30.22
C LEU A 28 42.62 -22.19 31.02
N SER A 29 41.71 -22.82 30.27
CA SER A 29 41.46 -24.29 30.28
C SER A 29 40.07 -24.85 30.68
N GLN A 30 39.61 -25.77 29.80
CA GLN A 30 38.83 -27.01 30.03
C GLN A 30 37.28 -27.07 30.18
N SER A 31 36.76 -28.00 29.36
CA SER A 31 35.62 -28.93 29.55
C SER A 31 34.14 -28.48 29.48
N PHE A 32 33.44 -29.10 28.52
CA PHE A 32 31.98 -29.31 28.48
C PHE A 32 31.52 -30.26 29.62
N PRO A 33 30.20 -30.36 29.91
CA PRO A 33 29.39 -31.39 29.22
C PRO A 33 27.98 -30.98 28.75
N SER A 34 27.66 -31.44 27.54
CA SER A 34 26.37 -31.96 27.01
C SER A 34 24.99 -31.59 27.62
N SER A 35 24.10 -31.15 26.71
CA SER A 35 22.68 -31.51 26.54
C SER A 35 21.82 -31.95 27.74
N LEU A 36 20.68 -31.27 27.93
CA LEU A 36 19.44 -31.91 28.35
C LEU A 36 18.25 -31.46 27.47
N TYR A 37 17.78 -32.39 26.64
CA TYR A 37 16.39 -32.39 26.18
C TYR A 37 15.47 -32.56 27.39
N VAL A 38 14.31 -31.88 27.38
CA VAL A 38 13.18 -32.24 28.24
C VAL A 38 11.98 -32.57 27.35
N SER A 39 11.69 -33.86 27.26
CA SER A 39 10.58 -34.43 26.50
C SER A 39 9.30 -34.51 27.32
N PHE A 40 8.16 -34.59 26.63
CA PHE A 40 6.84 -34.86 27.21
C PHE A 40 6.81 -36.13 28.08
N PRO A 41 6.07 -36.15 29.20
CA PRO A 41 5.57 -37.37 29.80
C PRO A 41 4.25 -37.79 29.13
N PHE A 42 4.31 -38.90 28.40
CA PHE A 42 3.13 -39.72 28.10
C PHE A 42 2.96 -40.72 29.26
N LEU A 43 1.74 -40.92 29.77
CA LEU A 43 1.44 -42.06 30.67
C LEU A 43 0.08 -42.67 30.29
N PRO A 44 -0.05 -44.00 30.21
CA PRO A 44 -1.26 -44.67 29.74
C PRO A 44 -2.12 -45.22 30.89
N GLN A 45 -3.38 -45.54 30.61
CA GLN A 45 -4.11 -46.59 31.33
C GLN A 45 -5.11 -47.31 30.42
N GLN A 46 -5.17 -48.62 30.55
CA GLN A 46 -6.07 -49.54 29.82
C GLN A 46 -7.34 -49.85 30.64
N LEU A 47 -8.18 -50.74 30.07
CA LEU A 47 -9.30 -51.47 30.68
C LEU A 47 -10.64 -50.71 30.67
N SER A 48 -11.79 -51.32 30.34
CA SER A 48 -12.05 -52.68 29.81
C SER A 48 -13.39 -52.76 29.08
N SER A 49 -13.68 -53.91 28.47
CA SER A 49 -14.88 -54.20 27.67
C SER A 49 -16.16 -54.36 28.47
N HIS A 50 -17.30 -53.99 27.88
CA HIS A 50 -18.53 -54.80 27.98
C HIS A 50 -19.39 -54.71 26.72
N TYR A 51 -19.66 -55.88 26.11
CA TYR A 51 -20.71 -56.11 25.11
C TYR A 51 -22.07 -56.29 25.82
N VAL A 52 -23.19 -55.87 25.21
CA VAL A 52 -24.42 -56.68 25.01
C VAL A 52 -25.20 -56.18 23.77
N TYR A 53 -25.79 -57.16 23.07
CA TYR A 53 -26.57 -57.23 21.83
C TYR A 53 -27.74 -56.24 21.56
N GLY A 54 -28.10 -56.15 20.26
CA GLY A 54 -29.30 -55.46 19.76
C GLY A 54 -29.73 -55.82 18.31
N HIS A 55 -29.71 -57.11 17.97
CA HIS A 55 -30.52 -57.83 16.94
C HIS A 55 -30.74 -57.30 15.49
N LEU A 56 -30.42 -58.17 14.51
CA LEU A 56 -31.00 -58.12 13.15
C LEU A 56 -32.41 -58.71 13.12
N ASP A 57 -33.19 -58.33 12.10
CA ASP A 57 -34.17 -59.23 11.47
C ASP A 57 -34.28 -58.96 9.95
N ILE A 58 -34.30 -60.02 9.14
CA ILE A 58 -34.44 -60.00 7.67
C ILE A 58 -35.38 -61.12 7.24
N LYS A 59 -36.44 -60.80 6.49
CA LYS A 59 -37.29 -61.73 5.73
C LYS A 59 -37.66 -61.02 4.40
N THR A 60 -37.18 -61.46 3.23
CA THR A 60 -37.79 -62.46 2.30
C THR A 60 -39.24 -62.11 1.93
N GLU A 61 -39.73 -62.15 0.68
CA GLU A 61 -39.30 -62.66 -0.65
C GLU A 61 -40.23 -62.01 -1.74
N PRO A 62 -40.34 -62.39 -3.05
CA PRO A 62 -39.43 -63.14 -3.95
C PRO A 62 -39.20 -62.47 -5.34
N VAL A 63 -38.34 -63.09 -6.17
CA VAL A 63 -38.09 -62.71 -7.57
C VAL A 63 -38.98 -63.48 -8.55
N ARG A 64 -39.52 -62.83 -9.60
CA ARG A 64 -40.13 -63.52 -10.77
C ARG A 64 -39.51 -63.09 -12.10
N ARG A 65 -39.35 -64.07 -13.01
CA ARG A 65 -38.69 -63.93 -14.33
C ARG A 65 -39.60 -63.31 -15.40
N VAL A 66 -39.02 -62.35 -16.14
CA VAL A 66 -38.99 -62.22 -17.61
C VAL A 66 -40.23 -62.61 -18.44
N LYS A 67 -40.81 -61.63 -19.16
CA LYS A 67 -40.93 -61.67 -20.64
C LYS A 67 -41.20 -60.28 -21.26
N GLN A 68 -40.80 -60.13 -22.52
CA GLN A 68 -40.68 -58.87 -23.26
C GLN A 68 -42.04 -58.26 -23.66
N ARG A 69 -42.08 -56.93 -23.89
CA ARG A 69 -42.62 -56.34 -25.14
C ARG A 69 -42.24 -54.87 -25.38
N ARG A 70 -41.58 -54.66 -26.55
CA ARG A 70 -41.60 -53.49 -27.46
C ARG A 70 -41.35 -52.06 -26.92
N ILE A 71 -40.09 -51.66 -27.05
CA ILE A 71 -39.58 -50.41 -27.67
C ILE A 71 -40.64 -49.33 -27.99
N ILE A 72 -40.53 -48.18 -27.31
CA ILE A 72 -40.85 -46.85 -27.85
C ILE A 72 -39.62 -45.96 -27.58
N LYS A 73 -39.10 -45.27 -28.59
CA LYS A 73 -37.90 -44.43 -28.47
C LYS A 73 -38.22 -43.13 -27.73
N SER A 74 -37.68 -42.93 -26.53
CA SER A 74 -37.72 -41.64 -25.81
C SER A 74 -36.34 -40.97 -25.78
N LYS A 75 -36.33 -39.64 -25.97
CA LYS A 75 -35.11 -38.81 -25.98
C LYS A 75 -34.47 -38.77 -24.57
N PRO A 76 -33.13 -38.60 -24.45
CA PRO A 76 -32.47 -38.58 -23.15
C PRO A 76 -32.82 -37.31 -22.37
N VAL A 77 -33.57 -37.46 -21.27
CA VAL A 77 -33.82 -36.39 -20.30
C VAL A 77 -32.54 -36.16 -19.50
N ARG A 78 -31.81 -35.07 -19.80
CA ARG A 78 -30.72 -34.60 -18.93
C ARG A 78 -31.33 -34.06 -17.64
N LYS A 79 -30.94 -34.64 -16.49
CA LYS A 79 -31.29 -34.08 -15.16
C LYS A 79 -30.72 -32.67 -15.06
N GLY A 80 -31.59 -31.68 -14.92
CA GLY A 80 -31.18 -30.27 -14.80
C GLY A 80 -30.37 -30.03 -13.53
N LEU A 81 -29.20 -29.38 -13.67
CA LEU A 81 -28.54 -28.75 -12.54
C LEU A 81 -29.47 -27.70 -11.94
N LYS A 82 -29.68 -27.73 -10.61
CA LYS A 82 -30.26 -26.57 -9.91
C LYS A 82 -29.27 -25.42 -10.02
N ILE A 83 -29.65 -24.37 -10.75
CA ILE A 83 -28.90 -23.12 -10.79
C ILE A 83 -28.93 -22.52 -9.38
N VAL A 84 -27.82 -22.60 -8.66
CA VAL A 84 -27.63 -21.82 -7.44
C VAL A 84 -27.54 -20.37 -7.87
N ASN A 85 -28.55 -19.58 -7.50
CA ASN A 85 -28.58 -18.16 -7.81
C ASN A 85 -27.40 -17.49 -7.09
N SER A 86 -26.40 -17.06 -7.85
CA SER A 86 -25.21 -16.37 -7.34
C SER A 86 -25.65 -15.06 -6.68
N LYS A 87 -25.78 -15.05 -5.34
CA LYS A 87 -26.03 -13.81 -4.59
C LYS A 87 -24.98 -12.77 -5.01
N SER A 88 -25.41 -11.55 -5.29
CA SER A 88 -24.52 -10.40 -5.42
C SER A 88 -23.71 -10.23 -4.13
N GLU A 89 -22.47 -9.72 -4.22
CA GLU A 89 -21.72 -9.40 -3.02
C GLU A 89 -22.50 -8.38 -2.17
N PRO A 90 -22.67 -8.63 -0.87
CA PRO A 90 -23.47 -7.75 -0.02
C PRO A 90 -22.81 -6.39 0.19
N LEU A 91 -23.61 -5.44 0.67
CA LEU A 91 -23.20 -4.05 0.89
C LEU A 91 -22.33 -3.92 2.15
N LYS A 92 -21.20 -3.22 2.03
CA LYS A 92 -20.20 -3.03 3.07
C LYS A 92 -19.99 -1.53 3.32
N VAL A 93 -20.44 -1.01 4.45
CA VAL A 93 -20.44 0.43 4.76
C VAL A 93 -19.62 0.67 6.02
N MET A 94 -18.72 1.65 5.99
CA MET A 94 -18.17 2.27 7.20
C MET A 94 -18.79 3.64 7.42
N ILE A 95 -19.01 4.03 8.67
CA ILE A 95 -19.45 5.39 9.01
C ILE A 95 -18.66 5.97 10.19
N SER A 96 -18.23 7.21 10.00
CA SER A 96 -17.41 7.98 10.93
C SER A 96 -17.90 9.43 11.04
N GLY A 97 -17.33 10.18 11.98
CA GLY A 97 -17.77 11.52 12.36
C GLY A 97 -17.52 11.75 13.85
N ALA A 98 -17.48 13.00 14.28
CA ALA A 98 -17.22 13.37 15.67
C ALA A 98 -18.29 12.87 16.67
N PRO A 99 -18.02 12.83 18.00
CA PRO A 99 -19.05 12.57 19.01
C PRO A 99 -20.26 13.52 18.81
N ALA A 100 -21.49 13.02 18.91
CA ALA A 100 -22.74 13.77 18.63
C ALA A 100 -23.00 14.22 17.17
N SER A 101 -22.20 13.78 16.18
CA SER A 101 -22.41 14.12 14.75
C SER A 101 -23.66 13.51 14.08
N GLY A 102 -24.53 12.81 14.80
CA GLY A 102 -25.73 12.16 14.24
C GLY A 102 -25.54 10.75 13.65
N LYS A 103 -24.34 10.16 13.73
CA LYS A 103 -24.04 8.79 13.20
C LYS A 103 -25.10 7.75 13.54
N GLY A 104 -25.38 7.53 14.83
CA GLY A 104 -26.30 6.47 15.27
C GLY A 104 -27.68 6.55 14.61
N THR A 105 -28.24 7.76 14.50
CA THR A 105 -29.49 8.01 13.78
C THR A 105 -29.40 7.62 12.30
N GLN A 106 -28.30 7.96 11.62
CA GLN A 106 -28.06 7.54 10.24
C GLN A 106 -27.86 6.02 10.14
N CYS A 107 -27.18 5.40 11.13
CA CYS A 107 -27.00 3.95 11.18
C CYS A 107 -28.33 3.21 11.27
N GLU A 108 -29.23 3.62 12.16
CA GLU A 108 -30.57 3.05 12.31
C GLU A 108 -31.34 3.10 10.99
N MET A 109 -31.32 4.23 10.29
CA MET A 109 -32.00 4.41 9.01
C MET A 109 -31.37 3.57 7.88
N ILE A 110 -30.02 3.46 7.84
CA ILE A 110 -29.30 2.59 6.89
C ILE A 110 -29.67 1.12 7.12
N VAL A 111 -29.70 0.65 8.37
CA VAL A 111 -30.05 -0.73 8.72
C VAL A 111 -31.49 -1.05 8.33
N GLN A 112 -32.43 -0.16 8.65
CA GLN A 112 -33.85 -0.31 8.30
C GLN A 112 -34.07 -0.43 6.78
N LYS A 113 -33.36 0.38 5.98
CA LYS A 113 -33.53 0.38 4.52
C LYS A 113 -32.74 -0.70 3.78
N PHE A 114 -31.48 -0.91 4.14
CA PHE A 114 -30.55 -1.78 3.39
C PHE A 114 -30.34 -3.16 4.00
N GLY A 115 -30.83 -3.43 5.21
CA GLY A 115 -30.79 -4.76 5.84
C GLY A 115 -29.41 -5.24 6.28
N VAL A 116 -28.39 -4.39 6.21
CA VAL A 116 -27.01 -4.66 6.63
C VAL A 116 -26.90 -4.83 8.15
N VAL A 117 -25.93 -5.63 8.61
CA VAL A 117 -25.69 -5.85 10.04
C VAL A 117 -24.92 -4.67 10.65
N HIS A 118 -25.50 -3.97 11.62
CA HIS A 118 -24.81 -2.90 12.36
C HIS A 118 -23.81 -3.48 13.36
N ILE A 119 -22.59 -2.95 13.32
CA ILE A 119 -21.46 -3.30 14.17
C ILE A 119 -20.92 -1.99 14.76
N SER A 120 -21.47 -1.61 15.91
CA SER A 120 -21.02 -0.45 16.69
C SER A 120 -20.01 -0.87 17.75
N THR A 121 -18.78 -0.39 17.67
CA THR A 121 -17.78 -0.65 18.71
C THR A 121 -18.17 -0.04 20.05
N GLY A 122 -18.91 1.07 20.05
CA GLY A 122 -19.41 1.69 21.26
C GLY A 122 -20.42 0.80 21.99
N ASP A 123 -21.29 0.12 21.25
CA ASP A 123 -22.33 -0.74 21.84
C ASP A 123 -21.79 -2.11 22.22
N LEU A 124 -20.87 -2.68 21.44
CA LEU A 124 -20.14 -3.89 21.82
C LEU A 124 -19.37 -3.67 23.13
N LEU A 125 -18.58 -2.59 23.26
CA LEU A 125 -17.88 -2.27 24.51
C LEU A 125 -18.85 -2.02 25.68
N ARG A 126 -20.00 -1.36 25.45
CA ARG A 126 -21.03 -1.18 26.49
C ARG A 126 -21.69 -2.50 26.92
N ALA A 127 -21.87 -3.45 26.00
CA ALA A 127 -22.39 -4.78 26.32
C ALA A 127 -21.40 -5.54 27.21
N GLU A 128 -20.11 -5.57 26.85
CA GLU A 128 -19.04 -6.16 27.67
C GLU A 128 -18.97 -5.53 29.08
N VAL A 129 -19.04 -4.20 29.17
CA VAL A 129 -19.07 -3.46 30.45
C VAL A 129 -20.28 -3.85 31.30
N SER A 130 -21.47 -3.99 30.68
CA SER A 130 -22.72 -4.35 31.35
C SER A 130 -22.75 -5.82 31.79
N ALA A 131 -22.16 -6.71 31.00
CA ALA A 131 -22.02 -8.13 31.29
C ALA A 131 -20.91 -8.43 32.34
N GLY A 132 -20.11 -7.43 32.71
CA GLY A 132 -19.07 -7.56 33.73
C GLY A 132 -17.87 -8.41 33.31
N THR A 133 -17.62 -8.57 32.01
CA THR A 133 -16.49 -9.37 31.51
C THR A 133 -15.15 -8.70 31.85
N GLU A 134 -14.04 -9.46 31.83
CA GLU A 134 -12.71 -8.89 32.10
C GLU A 134 -12.29 -7.88 31.01
N ILE A 135 -12.76 -8.05 29.77
CA ILE A 135 -12.62 -7.06 28.69
C ILE A 135 -13.44 -5.81 29.02
N GLY A 136 -14.71 -5.98 29.43
CA GLY A 136 -15.60 -4.89 29.85
C GLY A 136 -15.04 -4.08 31.02
N ARG A 137 -14.50 -4.75 32.04
CA ARG A 137 -13.90 -4.11 33.23
C ARG A 137 -12.74 -3.19 32.83
N LYS A 138 -11.83 -3.66 31.99
CA LYS A 138 -10.72 -2.85 31.44
C LYS A 138 -11.22 -1.72 30.54
N ALA A 139 -12.15 -2.00 29.63
CA ALA A 139 -12.72 -1.00 28.73
C ALA A 139 -13.39 0.16 29.48
N LYS A 140 -14.06 -0.12 30.61
CA LYS A 140 -14.73 0.86 31.47
C LYS A 140 -13.81 2.00 31.91
N GLU A 141 -12.55 1.71 32.22
CA GLU A 141 -11.56 2.70 32.69
C GLU A 141 -11.17 3.69 31.57
N TYR A 142 -10.89 3.18 30.37
CA TYR A 142 -10.62 4.01 29.19
C TYR A 142 -11.84 4.85 28.80
N MET A 143 -13.03 4.23 28.76
CA MET A 143 -14.29 4.91 28.43
C MET A 143 -14.63 6.03 29.42
N ASN A 144 -14.50 5.79 30.73
CA ASN A 144 -14.76 6.79 31.76
C ASN A 144 -13.80 7.98 31.69
N SER A 145 -12.55 7.74 31.28
CA SER A 145 -11.51 8.77 31.08
C SER A 145 -11.54 9.41 29.67
N GLY A 146 -12.53 9.09 28.83
CA GLY A 146 -12.66 9.65 27.47
C GLY A 146 -11.63 9.15 26.47
N ARG A 147 -10.76 8.20 26.86
CA ARG A 147 -9.68 7.65 26.04
C ARG A 147 -10.19 6.51 25.15
N LEU A 148 -9.41 6.18 24.12
CA LEU A 148 -9.63 4.97 23.32
C LEU A 148 -9.22 3.72 24.12
N VAL A 149 -10.03 2.66 23.99
CA VAL A 149 -9.66 1.30 24.43
C VAL A 149 -8.53 0.79 23.52
N PRO A 150 -7.53 0.05 24.03
CA PRO A 150 -6.41 -0.44 23.22
C PRO A 150 -6.82 -1.15 21.92
N ASP A 151 -6.10 -0.84 20.85
CA ASP A 151 -6.49 -1.20 19.48
C ASP A 151 -6.64 -2.71 19.28
N GLU A 152 -5.76 -3.53 19.86
CA GLU A 152 -5.81 -5.00 19.82
C GLU A 152 -7.16 -5.55 20.31
N VAL A 153 -7.66 -5.04 21.44
CA VAL A 153 -8.90 -5.47 22.09
C VAL A 153 -10.10 -5.16 21.21
N VAL A 154 -10.17 -3.93 20.69
CA VAL A 154 -11.27 -3.50 19.81
C VAL A 154 -11.22 -4.24 18.48
N THR A 155 -10.03 -4.46 17.94
CA THR A 155 -9.80 -5.18 16.68
C THR A 155 -10.29 -6.61 16.78
N ALA A 156 -9.87 -7.38 17.79
CA ALA A 156 -10.29 -8.77 17.99
C ALA A 156 -11.82 -8.90 18.11
N MET A 157 -12.45 -7.99 18.86
CA MET A 157 -13.91 -7.96 19.03
C MET A 157 -14.65 -7.66 17.72
N VAL A 158 -14.15 -6.71 16.91
CA VAL A 158 -14.73 -6.34 15.61
C VAL A 158 -14.54 -7.44 14.57
N THR A 159 -13.35 -8.03 14.46
CA THR A 159 -13.05 -9.08 13.48
C THR A 159 -13.82 -10.36 13.79
N ALA A 160 -13.96 -10.72 15.09
CA ALA A 160 -14.84 -11.81 15.52
C ALA A 160 -16.29 -11.57 15.06
N ARG A 161 -16.86 -10.38 15.30
CA ARG A 161 -18.24 -10.06 14.87
C ARG A 161 -18.42 -10.09 13.35
N LEU A 162 -17.43 -9.59 12.60
CA LEU A 162 -17.42 -9.57 11.12
C LEU A 162 -17.29 -10.98 10.51
N SER A 163 -16.70 -11.93 11.23
CA SER A 163 -16.51 -13.31 10.76
C SER A 163 -17.81 -14.11 10.67
N LEU A 164 -18.88 -13.67 11.35
CA LEU A 164 -20.13 -14.40 11.50
C LEU A 164 -20.94 -14.49 10.19
N LYS A 165 -21.75 -15.56 10.09
CA LYS A 165 -22.50 -15.91 8.87
C LYS A 165 -23.55 -14.86 8.48
N ASP A 166 -24.22 -14.24 9.46
CA ASP A 166 -25.21 -13.20 9.23
C ASP A 166 -24.58 -11.97 8.54
N VAL A 167 -23.40 -11.55 8.98
CA VAL A 167 -22.61 -10.47 8.38
C VAL A 167 -22.15 -10.83 6.97
N LYS A 168 -21.62 -12.05 6.78
CA LYS A 168 -21.16 -12.50 5.46
C LYS A 168 -22.28 -12.62 4.42
N GLU A 169 -23.52 -12.84 4.87
CA GLU A 169 -24.68 -12.96 3.96
C GLU A 169 -25.44 -11.65 3.72
N LYS A 170 -25.56 -10.77 4.73
CA LYS A 170 -26.32 -9.52 4.65
C LYS A 170 -25.44 -8.29 4.40
N GLY A 171 -24.13 -8.41 4.61
CA GLY A 171 -23.23 -7.26 4.65
C GLY A 171 -23.22 -6.58 6.01
N TRP A 172 -22.44 -5.51 6.12
CA TRP A 172 -22.18 -4.85 7.39
C TRP A 172 -22.17 -3.32 7.28
N LEU A 173 -22.59 -2.69 8.38
CA LEU A 173 -22.41 -1.28 8.67
C LEU A 173 -21.53 -1.16 9.91
N LEU A 174 -20.29 -0.71 9.74
CA LEU A 174 -19.32 -0.54 10.80
C LEU A 174 -19.35 0.90 11.31
N ASP A 175 -19.74 1.08 12.57
CA ASP A 175 -19.95 2.39 13.21
C ASP A 175 -18.88 2.66 14.26
N GLY A 176 -18.13 3.76 14.04
CA GLY A 176 -17.09 4.19 14.97
C GLY A 176 -15.92 3.22 15.04
N TYR A 177 -15.59 2.55 13.96
CA TYR A 177 -14.31 1.85 13.76
C TYR A 177 -13.96 1.91 12.27
N PRO A 178 -12.68 2.04 11.89
CA PRO A 178 -11.53 2.29 12.76
C PRO A 178 -11.49 3.73 13.35
N ARG A 179 -10.72 3.91 14.44
CA ARG A 179 -10.47 5.20 15.13
C ARG A 179 -8.98 5.54 15.31
N SER A 180 -8.08 4.71 14.80
CA SER A 180 -6.64 4.93 14.73
C SER A 180 -6.10 4.40 13.39
N SER A 181 -4.90 4.81 13.00
CA SER A 181 -4.22 4.25 11.82
C SER A 181 -4.00 2.75 11.96
N ALA A 182 -3.55 2.26 13.12
CA ALA A 182 -3.30 0.84 13.36
C ALA A 182 -4.57 -0.04 13.23
N GLN A 183 -5.73 0.46 13.69
CA GLN A 183 -7.01 -0.21 13.47
C GLN A 183 -7.37 -0.28 11.98
N ALA A 184 -7.13 0.80 11.23
CA ALA A 184 -7.40 0.86 9.79
C ALA A 184 -6.45 -0.06 8.99
N GLU A 185 -5.16 -0.04 9.31
CA GLU A 185 -4.14 -0.93 8.76
C GLU A 185 -4.43 -2.40 9.05
N THR A 186 -4.99 -2.74 10.22
CA THR A 186 -5.33 -4.13 10.53
C THR A 186 -6.52 -4.63 9.72
N LEU A 187 -7.55 -3.79 9.48
CA LEU A 187 -8.62 -4.15 8.53
C LEU A 187 -8.10 -4.34 7.11
N GLU A 188 -7.15 -3.50 6.69
CA GLU A 188 -6.49 -3.61 5.39
C GLU A 188 -5.71 -4.93 5.25
N LYS A 189 -4.89 -5.30 6.25
CA LYS A 189 -4.18 -6.60 6.31
C LYS A 189 -5.13 -7.79 6.23
N LEU A 190 -6.29 -7.69 6.88
CA LEU A 190 -7.34 -8.73 6.86
C LEU A 190 -8.23 -8.70 5.61
N ASN A 191 -7.93 -7.84 4.62
CA ASN A 191 -8.73 -7.61 3.41
C ASN A 191 -10.21 -7.20 3.67
N ILE A 192 -10.49 -6.64 4.84
CA ILE A 192 -11.83 -6.16 5.24
C ILE A 192 -12.00 -4.71 4.78
N ARG A 193 -12.36 -4.53 3.51
CA ARG A 193 -12.60 -3.21 2.90
C ARG A 193 -14.09 -2.88 2.73
N PRO A 194 -14.51 -1.63 3.00
CA PRO A 194 -15.86 -1.18 2.69
C PRO A 194 -16.01 -0.84 1.20
N ASP A 195 -17.25 -0.84 0.72
CA ASP A 195 -17.61 -0.25 -0.57
C ASP A 195 -17.61 1.29 -0.48
N VAL A 196 -17.93 1.84 0.71
CA VAL A 196 -17.95 3.29 0.98
C VAL A 196 -17.62 3.60 2.45
N TYR A 197 -16.86 4.68 2.66
CA TYR A 197 -16.54 5.22 3.98
C TYR A 197 -17.23 6.58 4.16
N ILE A 198 -18.34 6.61 4.87
CA ILE A 198 -19.13 7.83 5.09
C ILE A 198 -18.52 8.61 6.26
N MET A 199 -18.26 9.90 6.07
CA MET A 199 -17.81 10.81 7.12
C MET A 199 -18.86 11.92 7.30
N LEU A 200 -19.52 11.94 8.45
CA LEU A 200 -20.41 13.03 8.85
C LEU A 200 -19.59 14.20 9.41
N ASP A 201 -19.57 15.30 8.68
CA ASP A 201 -18.88 16.54 9.04
C ASP A 201 -19.87 17.52 9.70
N VAL A 202 -19.51 18.09 10.85
CA VAL A 202 -20.38 18.98 11.66
C VAL A 202 -19.49 19.95 12.45
N PRO A 203 -19.82 21.25 12.52
CA PRO A 203 -19.08 22.23 13.33
C PRO A 203 -19.02 21.89 14.83
N ASP A 204 -17.85 22.18 15.46
CA ASP A 204 -17.54 21.87 16.87
C ASP A 204 -18.55 22.41 17.88
N ASP A 205 -18.98 23.66 17.69
CA ASP A 205 -19.96 24.36 18.53
C ASP A 205 -21.30 23.63 18.55
N ILE A 206 -21.76 23.19 17.37
CA ILE A 206 -22.99 22.40 17.19
C ILE A 206 -22.83 21.00 17.82
N LEU A 207 -21.64 20.40 17.76
CA LEU A 207 -21.38 19.07 18.32
C LEU A 207 -21.45 19.07 19.86
N VAL A 208 -20.99 20.15 20.52
CA VAL A 208 -21.08 20.28 21.98
C VAL A 208 -22.53 20.43 22.43
N ASP A 209 -23.30 21.36 21.82
CA ASP A 209 -24.74 21.55 22.08
C ASP A 209 -25.51 20.23 21.92
N ARG A 210 -25.32 19.55 20.78
CA ARG A 210 -25.94 18.24 20.47
C ARG A 210 -25.59 17.13 21.46
N CYS A 211 -24.46 17.23 22.16
CA CYS A 211 -24.05 16.21 23.10
C CYS A 211 -24.66 16.44 24.49
N VAL A 212 -24.63 17.67 25.00
CA VAL A 212 -25.21 18.04 26.30
C VAL A 212 -26.74 17.86 26.29
N GLY A 213 -27.38 18.10 25.14
CA GLY A 213 -28.82 17.87 24.95
C GLY A 213 -29.25 16.41 24.72
N ARG A 214 -28.30 15.46 24.60
CA ARG A 214 -28.60 14.03 24.34
C ARG A 214 -29.11 13.31 25.59
N ARG A 215 -30.11 12.45 25.40
CA ARG A 215 -30.65 11.56 26.43
C ARG A 215 -30.84 10.14 25.89
N MET A 216 -30.92 9.17 26.79
CA MET A 216 -31.14 7.76 26.50
C MET A 216 -32.31 7.25 27.36
N ASP A 217 -33.23 6.51 26.76
CA ASP A 217 -34.20 5.72 27.51
C ASP A 217 -33.52 4.40 27.95
N PRO A 218 -33.36 4.14 29.27
CA PRO A 218 -32.68 2.93 29.75
C PRO A 218 -33.45 1.64 29.47
N SER A 219 -34.76 1.73 29.20
CA SER A 219 -35.61 0.54 28.94
C SER A 219 -35.60 0.09 27.48
N THR A 220 -35.42 1.02 26.54
CA THR A 220 -35.44 0.73 25.09
C THR A 220 -34.10 0.95 24.39
N GLY A 221 -33.14 1.62 25.06
CA GLY A 221 -31.88 2.05 24.46
C GLY A 221 -31.98 3.24 23.49
N LYS A 222 -33.22 3.67 23.15
CA LYS A 222 -33.50 4.71 22.16
C LYS A 222 -32.92 6.06 22.60
N ILE A 223 -32.36 6.78 21.63
CA ILE A 223 -31.69 8.07 21.85
C ILE A 223 -32.63 9.22 21.51
N TYR A 224 -32.71 10.18 22.44
CA TYR A 224 -33.49 11.40 22.31
C TYR A 224 -32.59 12.63 22.42
N HIS A 225 -33.12 13.78 22.01
CA HIS A 225 -32.45 15.06 22.19
C HIS A 225 -33.48 16.11 22.59
N ILE A 226 -33.28 16.80 23.71
CA ILE A 226 -34.24 17.73 24.31
C ILE A 226 -34.85 18.71 23.28
N LYS A 227 -34.00 19.33 22.47
CA LYS A 227 -34.40 20.27 21.40
C LYS A 227 -34.78 19.61 20.06
N TYR A 228 -33.88 18.79 19.47
CA TYR A 228 -34.00 18.33 18.09
C TYR A 228 -34.79 17.01 17.89
N SER A 229 -35.05 16.25 18.95
CA SER A 229 -35.82 15.00 18.92
C SER A 229 -36.37 14.68 20.31
N PRO A 230 -37.34 15.47 20.82
CA PRO A 230 -37.90 15.29 22.16
C PRO A 230 -38.62 13.93 22.30
N PRO A 231 -38.80 13.43 23.54
CA PRO A 231 -39.56 12.21 23.79
C PRO A 231 -41.05 12.35 23.39
N GLU A 232 -41.63 11.23 22.96
CA GLU A 232 -43.01 11.18 22.43
C GLU A 232 -44.09 11.33 23.52
N ASN A 233 -43.76 11.06 24.78
CA ASN A 233 -44.66 11.20 25.92
C ASN A 233 -43.91 11.54 27.22
N GLY A 234 -44.65 12.00 28.24
CA GLY A 234 -44.10 12.41 29.53
C GLY A 234 -43.50 11.26 30.35
N GLU A 235 -43.98 10.03 30.17
CA GLU A 235 -43.46 8.84 30.86
C GLU A 235 -42.05 8.47 30.40
N ILE A 236 -41.79 8.50 29.08
CA ILE A 236 -40.45 8.35 28.52
C ILE A 236 -39.58 9.50 29.03
N GLN A 237 -40.07 10.74 28.97
CA GLN A 237 -39.34 11.93 29.42
C GLN A 237 -38.85 11.81 30.87
N ALA A 238 -39.69 11.33 31.78
CA ALA A 238 -39.36 11.18 33.20
C ALA A 238 -38.26 10.14 33.49
N ARG A 239 -38.13 9.10 32.63
CA ARG A 239 -37.11 8.04 32.78
C ARG A 239 -35.85 8.25 31.94
N LEU A 240 -35.75 9.34 31.19
CA LEU A 240 -34.57 9.63 30.36
C LEU A 240 -33.33 9.92 31.21
N VAL A 241 -32.24 9.22 30.92
CA VAL A 241 -30.93 9.43 31.56
C VAL A 241 -29.91 10.07 30.61
N THR A 242 -28.98 10.84 31.16
CA THR A 242 -27.77 11.28 30.45
C THR A 242 -26.71 10.18 30.56
N ARG A 243 -25.93 9.93 29.52
CA ARG A 243 -24.85 8.93 29.60
C ARG A 243 -23.68 9.46 30.45
N PRO A 244 -22.95 8.60 31.19
CA PRO A 244 -21.79 9.03 31.99
C PRO A 244 -20.63 9.66 31.19
N ASP A 245 -20.60 9.46 29.87
CA ASP A 245 -19.60 9.99 28.94
C ASP A 245 -20.02 11.28 28.19
N ASP A 246 -21.19 11.85 28.54
CA ASP A 246 -21.81 12.98 27.82
C ASP A 246 -21.67 14.34 28.57
N THR A 247 -20.66 14.50 29.43
CA THR A 247 -20.31 15.81 30.04
C THR A 247 -19.48 16.67 29.09
N GLU A 248 -19.55 17.99 29.21
CA GLU A 248 -18.91 18.94 28.28
C GLU A 248 -17.39 18.71 28.17
N GLU A 249 -16.71 18.47 29.29
CA GLU A 249 -15.26 18.24 29.35
C GLU A 249 -14.87 16.95 28.62
N LYS A 250 -15.64 15.88 28.85
CA LYS A 250 -15.44 14.58 28.17
C LYS A 250 -15.70 14.69 26.68
N VAL A 251 -16.70 15.48 26.27
CA VAL A 251 -17.02 15.72 24.86
C VAL A 251 -15.90 16.48 24.17
N LYS A 252 -15.38 17.55 24.78
CA LYS A 252 -14.20 18.30 24.28
C LYS A 252 -12.97 17.38 24.13
N SER A 253 -12.66 16.58 25.16
CA SER A 253 -11.55 15.61 25.10
C SER A 253 -11.71 14.59 23.96
N ARG A 254 -12.91 13.99 23.82
CA ARG A 254 -13.20 13.02 22.75
C ARG A 254 -13.18 13.67 21.35
N LEU A 255 -13.58 14.93 21.22
CA LEU A 255 -13.52 15.69 19.98
C LEU A 255 -12.06 15.97 19.57
N GLN A 256 -11.20 16.32 20.53
CA GLN A 256 -9.76 16.48 20.30
C GLN A 256 -9.09 15.18 19.83
N ILE A 257 -9.33 14.07 20.54
CA ILE A 257 -8.81 12.75 20.16
C ILE A 257 -9.33 12.32 18.79
N TYR A 258 -10.62 12.56 18.51
CA TYR A 258 -11.19 12.32 17.19
C TYR A 258 -10.46 13.11 16.10
N LYS A 259 -10.20 14.41 16.29
CA LYS A 259 -9.49 15.25 15.31
C LYS A 259 -8.05 14.81 15.08
N GLN A 260 -7.32 14.46 16.14
CA GLN A 260 -5.94 13.96 16.06
C GLN A 260 -5.83 12.69 15.20
N ASN A 261 -6.82 11.80 15.27
CA ASN A 261 -6.80 10.53 14.55
C ASN A 261 -7.61 10.54 13.24
N ALA A 262 -8.50 11.51 13.03
CA ALA A 262 -9.40 11.52 11.87
C ALA A 262 -8.61 11.56 10.56
N GLU A 263 -7.57 12.41 10.46
CA GLU A 263 -6.78 12.53 9.23
C GLU A 263 -6.01 11.25 8.89
N SER A 264 -5.38 10.60 9.89
CA SER A 264 -4.64 9.36 9.68
C SER A 264 -5.56 8.20 9.27
N VAL A 265 -6.74 8.08 9.86
CA VAL A 265 -7.77 7.11 9.43
C VAL A 265 -8.29 7.43 8.03
N LEU A 266 -8.65 8.70 7.75
CA LEU A 266 -9.15 9.14 6.44
C LEU A 266 -8.14 8.84 5.31
N SER A 267 -6.84 9.00 5.58
CA SER A 267 -5.76 8.75 4.61
C SER A 267 -5.78 7.31 4.04
N THR A 268 -6.30 6.34 4.80
CA THR A 268 -6.38 4.93 4.40
C THR A 268 -7.51 4.68 3.38
N TYR A 269 -8.61 5.43 3.49
CA TYR A 269 -9.86 5.21 2.74
C TYR A 269 -10.19 6.34 1.74
N LEU A 270 -9.22 7.17 1.34
CA LEU A 270 -9.43 8.33 0.47
C LEU A 270 -10.10 8.02 -0.88
N ASN A 271 -9.98 6.79 -1.38
CA ASN A 271 -10.61 6.33 -2.62
C ASN A 271 -12.11 6.00 -2.47
N VAL A 272 -12.58 5.68 -1.26
CA VAL A 272 -13.96 5.30 -0.95
C VAL A 272 -14.66 6.27 0.02
N VAL A 273 -13.97 7.31 0.50
CA VAL A 273 -14.56 8.30 1.40
C VAL A 273 -15.60 9.19 0.73
N LYS A 274 -16.71 9.43 1.43
CA LYS A 274 -17.70 10.46 1.11
C LYS A 274 -17.95 11.29 2.37
N LYS A 275 -17.53 12.56 2.32
CA LYS A 275 -17.88 13.55 3.33
C LYS A 275 -19.31 14.04 3.06
N ILE A 276 -20.14 14.07 4.09
CA ILE A 276 -21.53 14.51 4.05
C ILE A 276 -21.73 15.52 5.19
N ASP A 277 -22.37 16.64 4.88
CA ASP A 277 -22.72 17.67 5.86
C ASP A 277 -23.81 17.16 6.81
N GLY A 278 -23.43 16.90 8.05
CA GLY A 278 -24.32 16.48 9.14
C GLY A 278 -24.96 17.65 9.91
N ASN A 279 -24.76 18.90 9.48
CA ASN A 279 -25.41 20.08 10.04
C ASN A 279 -26.78 20.39 9.37
N ARG A 280 -27.45 19.34 8.87
CA ARG A 280 -28.73 19.40 8.16
C ARG A 280 -29.77 18.48 8.84
N PRO A 281 -31.07 18.62 8.56
CA PRO A 281 -32.11 17.72 9.11
C PRO A 281 -31.81 16.25 8.79
N LYS A 282 -32.15 15.34 9.72
CA LYS A 282 -31.74 13.92 9.66
C LYS A 282 -32.23 13.22 8.39
N GLU A 283 -33.40 13.60 7.88
CA GLU A 283 -34.03 13.10 6.66
C GLU A 283 -33.25 13.53 5.41
N VAL A 284 -32.74 14.76 5.41
CA VAL A 284 -31.96 15.32 4.29
C VAL A 284 -30.59 14.67 4.20
N VAL A 285 -29.92 14.48 5.36
CA VAL A 285 -28.66 13.74 5.45
C VAL A 285 -28.86 12.28 5.01
N PHE A 286 -29.96 11.65 5.46
CA PHE A 286 -30.26 10.28 5.08
C PHE A 286 -30.54 10.13 3.59
N ASN A 287 -31.29 11.05 2.96
CA ASN A 287 -31.59 10.99 1.53
C ASN A 287 -30.31 11.07 0.66
N GLU A 288 -29.29 11.82 1.11
CA GLU A 288 -27.98 11.88 0.46
C GLU A 288 -27.21 10.56 0.59
N ILE A 289 -27.19 9.97 1.79
CA ILE A 289 -26.63 8.63 2.05
C ILE A 289 -27.34 7.55 1.24
N ASP A 290 -28.68 7.59 1.22
CA ASP A 290 -29.54 6.65 0.51
C ASP A 290 -29.29 6.68 -1.00
N THR A 291 -29.20 7.87 -1.59
CA THR A 291 -28.87 8.05 -3.01
C THR A 291 -27.51 7.44 -3.34
N LEU A 292 -26.52 7.64 -2.46
CA LEU A 292 -25.17 7.11 -2.59
C LEU A 292 -25.13 5.56 -2.48
N LEU A 293 -25.77 4.97 -1.46
CA LEU A 293 -25.82 3.52 -1.25
C LEU A 293 -26.64 2.80 -2.31
N SER A 294 -27.79 3.36 -2.71
CA SER A 294 -28.65 2.84 -3.78
C SER A 294 -27.93 2.81 -5.13
N ARG A 295 -27.05 3.80 -5.41
CA ARG A 295 -26.21 3.79 -6.61
C ARG A 295 -25.18 2.66 -6.56
N LEU A 296 -24.46 2.50 -5.45
CA LEU A 296 -23.46 1.45 -5.28
C LEU A 296 -24.05 0.04 -5.41
N GLN A 297 -25.29 -0.17 -4.96
CA GLN A 297 -26.01 -1.44 -5.19
C GLN A 297 -26.32 -1.67 -6.68
N LYS A 298 -26.77 -0.66 -7.42
CA LYS A 298 -27.00 -0.76 -8.88
C LYS A 298 -25.70 -1.06 -9.64
N ASP A 299 -24.63 -0.33 -9.35
CA ASP A 299 -23.32 -0.53 -9.98
C ASP A 299 -22.79 -1.98 -9.73
N LYS A 300 -23.05 -2.54 -8.54
CA LYS A 300 -22.77 -3.95 -8.20
C LYS A 300 -23.67 -4.95 -8.94
N GLU A 301 -24.95 -4.66 -9.09
CA GLU A 301 -25.85 -5.52 -9.86
C GLU A 301 -25.48 -5.56 -11.35
N GLU A 302 -25.17 -4.40 -11.95
CA GLU A 302 -24.80 -4.27 -13.36
C GLU A 302 -23.47 -4.98 -13.67
N SER A 303 -22.46 -4.81 -12.82
CA SER A 303 -21.20 -5.57 -12.93
C SER A 303 -21.40 -7.08 -12.76
N SER A 304 -22.31 -7.52 -11.87
CA SER A 304 -22.66 -8.95 -11.73
C SER A 304 -23.42 -9.54 -12.94
N LYS A 305 -24.16 -8.69 -13.69
CA LYS A 305 -24.87 -9.07 -14.91
C LYS A 305 -23.91 -9.12 -16.10
N SER A 306 -23.05 -8.12 -16.26
CA SER A 306 -22.05 -8.06 -17.33
C SER A 306 -20.98 -9.17 -17.19
N GLY A 307 -20.57 -9.47 -15.95
CA GLY A 307 -19.66 -10.58 -15.64
C GLY A 307 -20.21 -12.00 -15.89
N LYS A 308 -21.49 -12.17 -16.28
CA LYS A 308 -22.07 -13.47 -16.64
C LYS A 308 -21.90 -13.86 -18.11
N LEU A 309 -21.67 -12.91 -19.03
CA LEU A 309 -21.25 -13.24 -20.40
C LEU A 309 -19.73 -13.48 -20.49
N ALA A 310 -18.93 -12.80 -19.68
CA ALA A 310 -17.46 -12.82 -19.76
C ALA A 310 -16.78 -14.06 -19.14
N ARG A 311 -17.52 -15.13 -18.79
CA ARG A 311 -17.01 -16.23 -17.94
C ARG A 311 -16.99 -17.62 -18.58
N SER A 312 -17.28 -17.72 -19.88
CA SER A 312 -17.24 -18.99 -20.64
C SER A 312 -16.13 -19.08 -21.69
N GLU A 313 -15.48 -17.98 -22.06
CA GLU A 313 -14.45 -17.97 -23.10
C GLU A 313 -13.23 -17.14 -22.67
N ILE A 314 -12.23 -17.84 -22.10
CA ILE A 314 -10.83 -17.42 -22.16
C ILE A 314 -10.08 -18.52 -22.90
N GLN A 315 -10.35 -18.60 -24.19
CA GLN A 315 -9.46 -19.23 -25.15
C GLN A 315 -8.76 -18.08 -25.90
N LEU A 316 -7.45 -18.20 -26.13
CA LEU A 316 -6.70 -17.15 -26.80
C LEU A 316 -7.25 -16.94 -28.22
N ASP A 317 -7.55 -15.70 -28.59
CA ASP A 317 -7.07 -15.22 -29.90
C ASP A 317 -6.78 -13.71 -29.92
N ARG A 318 -6.03 -13.34 -30.96
CA ARG A 318 -5.57 -12.00 -31.31
C ARG A 318 -6.62 -11.24 -32.14
N SER A 319 -6.40 -9.93 -32.21
CA SER A 319 -6.80 -9.00 -33.29
C SER A 319 -8.15 -8.25 -33.21
N SER A 320 -8.10 -7.06 -33.82
CA SER A 320 -9.17 -6.08 -34.11
C SER A 320 -10.00 -5.48 -32.97
N SER A 321 -9.51 -4.32 -32.51
CA SER A 321 -10.25 -3.03 -32.44
C SER A 321 -11.63 -2.96 -31.76
N ASP A 322 -11.66 -2.29 -30.61
CA ASP A 322 -12.44 -1.05 -30.50
C ASP A 322 -11.76 -0.03 -29.57
N GLU A 323 -11.60 1.21 -30.04
CA GLU A 323 -10.96 2.29 -29.29
C GLU A 323 -11.96 3.04 -28.40
N LYS A 324 -11.88 2.86 -27.06
CA LYS A 324 -12.23 3.93 -26.08
C LYS A 324 -11.86 3.70 -24.61
N ASN A 325 -11.12 2.66 -24.25
CA ASN A 325 -10.57 2.52 -22.89
C ASN A 325 -9.24 3.29 -22.74
N TRP A 326 -9.24 4.29 -21.85
CA TRP A 326 -8.18 5.27 -21.63
C TRP A 326 -6.80 4.65 -21.34
N ARG A 327 -5.81 4.94 -22.20
CA ARG A 327 -4.38 4.60 -22.05
C ARG A 327 -3.52 5.76 -21.54
N GLY A 328 -4.09 6.72 -20.80
CA GLY A 328 -3.34 7.90 -20.34
C GLY A 328 -2.59 7.68 -19.02
N ILE A 329 -1.70 8.61 -18.71
CA ILE A 329 -0.94 8.66 -17.46
C ILE A 329 -1.73 9.34 -16.33
N PRO A 330 -1.38 9.15 -15.05
CA PRO A 330 -2.09 9.75 -13.93
C PRO A 330 -1.99 11.28 -13.92
N THR A 331 -2.99 11.91 -13.31
CA THR A 331 -3.03 13.36 -13.05
C THR A 331 -2.54 13.67 -11.64
N ARG A 332 -2.34 14.95 -11.35
CA ARG A 332 -1.86 15.49 -10.05
C ARG A 332 -0.46 14.99 -9.68
N LEU A 333 0.41 14.88 -10.68
CA LEU A 333 1.81 14.44 -10.51
C LEU A 333 2.67 15.48 -9.78
N ASN A 334 2.16 16.70 -9.59
CA ASN A 334 2.70 17.75 -8.72
C ASN A 334 2.43 17.50 -7.22
N ASN A 335 1.46 16.66 -6.85
CA ASN A 335 1.15 16.37 -5.45
C ASN A 335 2.21 15.42 -4.86
N ILE A 336 2.92 15.89 -3.83
CA ILE A 336 3.92 15.12 -3.10
C ILE A 336 3.52 15.17 -1.61
N PRO A 337 3.13 14.05 -0.96
CA PRO A 337 3.16 12.69 -1.49
C PRO A 337 2.17 12.38 -2.61
N HIS A 338 2.54 11.45 -3.49
CA HIS A 338 1.63 10.90 -4.49
C HIS A 338 0.59 9.98 -3.83
N SER A 339 -0.61 9.89 -4.42
CA SER A 339 -1.64 9.00 -3.89
C SER A 339 -1.29 7.53 -4.12
N ARG A 340 -1.91 6.62 -3.36
CA ARG A 340 -1.69 5.16 -3.51
C ARG A 340 -2.05 4.69 -4.92
N GLU A 341 -3.04 5.30 -5.57
CA GLU A 341 -3.46 5.00 -6.95
C GLU A 341 -2.39 5.41 -7.97
N ILE A 342 -1.80 6.61 -7.80
CA ILE A 342 -0.69 7.08 -8.64
C ILE A 342 0.52 6.15 -8.50
N ARG A 343 0.90 5.79 -7.27
CA ARG A 343 1.98 4.82 -7.03
C ARG A 343 1.69 3.46 -7.65
N LYS A 344 0.50 2.89 -7.42
CA LYS A 344 0.07 1.61 -8.00
C LYS A 344 0.06 1.61 -9.53
N TYR A 345 -0.32 2.72 -10.17
CA TYR A 345 -0.21 2.87 -11.62
C TYR A 345 1.24 2.65 -12.07
N PHE A 346 2.20 3.37 -11.48
CA PHE A 346 3.60 3.25 -11.86
C PHE A 346 4.18 1.87 -11.56
N TYR A 347 3.80 1.26 -10.44
CA TYR A 347 4.19 -0.12 -10.11
C TYR A 347 3.70 -1.13 -11.16
N ALA A 348 2.41 -1.06 -11.52
CA ALA A 348 1.82 -1.96 -12.51
C ALA A 348 2.40 -1.74 -13.92
N ASP A 349 2.63 -0.49 -14.33
CA ASP A 349 3.14 -0.15 -15.66
C ASP A 349 4.62 -0.58 -15.84
N VAL A 350 5.46 -0.38 -14.81
CA VAL A 350 6.85 -0.89 -14.78
C VAL A 350 6.87 -2.42 -14.78
N LEU A 351 6.03 -3.07 -13.97
CA LEU A 351 5.93 -4.52 -13.90
C LEU A 351 5.53 -5.11 -15.26
N GLN A 352 4.44 -4.62 -15.87
CA GLN A 352 3.96 -5.10 -17.16
C GLN A 352 4.98 -4.88 -18.28
N ALA A 353 5.70 -3.76 -18.29
CA ALA A 353 6.76 -3.51 -19.27
C ALA A 353 7.95 -4.47 -19.10
N THR A 354 8.34 -4.76 -17.85
CA THR A 354 9.44 -5.67 -17.51
C THR A 354 9.08 -7.12 -17.83
N GLN A 355 7.87 -7.57 -17.47
CA GLN A 355 7.36 -8.91 -17.82
C GLN A 355 7.29 -9.13 -19.33
N ARG A 356 6.81 -8.14 -20.10
CA ARG A 356 6.79 -8.20 -21.57
C ARG A 356 8.20 -8.34 -22.15
N ALA A 357 9.15 -7.52 -21.68
CA ALA A 357 10.52 -7.58 -22.18
C ALA A 357 11.22 -8.92 -21.85
N ILE A 358 11.07 -9.44 -20.62
CA ILE A 358 11.65 -10.76 -20.26
C ILE A 358 11.00 -11.89 -21.06
N LYS A 359 9.67 -11.82 -21.29
CA LYS A 359 8.95 -12.79 -22.12
C LYS A 359 9.42 -12.80 -23.57
N ASP A 360 9.81 -11.64 -24.11
CA ASP A 360 10.41 -11.48 -25.43
C ASP A 360 11.92 -11.78 -25.45
N GLY A 361 12.45 -12.45 -24.41
CA GLY A 361 13.82 -12.95 -24.32
C GLY A 361 14.87 -11.91 -23.95
N LYS A 362 14.48 -10.72 -23.47
CA LYS A 362 15.41 -9.65 -23.12
C LYS A 362 16.04 -9.88 -21.74
N THR A 363 17.37 -9.94 -21.72
CA THR A 363 18.15 -10.29 -20.51
C THR A 363 18.78 -9.10 -19.80
N ARG A 364 19.15 -8.03 -20.52
CA ARG A 364 19.74 -6.81 -19.92
C ARG A 364 18.73 -5.67 -20.00
N LEU A 365 18.01 -5.44 -18.91
CA LEU A 365 16.87 -4.50 -18.84
C LEU A 365 17.12 -3.31 -17.94
N LYS A 366 16.56 -2.15 -18.30
CA LYS A 366 16.68 -0.91 -17.53
C LYS A 366 15.34 -0.19 -17.38
N VAL A 367 15.04 0.17 -16.14
CA VAL A 367 13.89 1.01 -15.73
C VAL A 367 14.42 2.38 -15.34
N GLU A 368 13.97 3.43 -16.03
CA GLU A 368 14.28 4.84 -15.72
C GLU A 368 13.00 5.59 -15.33
N ILE A 369 12.69 5.74 -14.03
CA ILE A 369 11.50 6.45 -13.53
C ILE A 369 11.88 7.62 -12.62
N SER A 370 11.52 8.83 -13.06
CA SER A 370 11.91 10.11 -12.46
C SER A 370 10.72 10.92 -11.92
N ILE A 371 9.72 10.27 -11.31
CA ILE A 371 8.75 10.98 -10.46
C ILE A 371 9.37 11.26 -9.08
N PRO A 372 9.04 12.36 -8.39
CA PRO A 372 9.62 12.74 -7.10
C PRO A 372 9.82 11.60 -6.09
N GLU A 373 8.80 10.78 -5.81
CA GLU A 373 8.91 9.71 -4.80
C GLU A 373 9.70 8.47 -5.26
N LEU A 374 9.88 8.26 -6.56
CA LEU A 374 10.67 7.16 -7.11
C LEU A 374 12.05 7.60 -7.58
N ASN A 375 12.36 8.89 -7.52
CA ASN A 375 13.63 9.44 -7.96
C ASN A 375 14.60 9.60 -6.77
N PRO A 376 15.59 8.69 -6.58
CA PRO A 376 16.56 8.79 -5.49
C PRO A 376 17.49 9.99 -5.61
N GLU A 377 17.42 10.76 -6.72
CA GLU A 377 18.13 12.03 -6.88
C GLU A 377 17.43 13.21 -6.19
N MET A 378 16.09 13.19 -6.10
CA MET A 378 15.31 14.33 -5.63
C MET A 378 14.78 14.18 -4.20
N ASP A 379 14.50 12.95 -3.76
CA ASP A 379 14.05 12.70 -2.38
C ASP A 379 14.74 11.46 -1.77
N VAL A 380 15.83 11.72 -1.06
CA VAL A 380 16.60 10.70 -0.32
C VAL A 380 15.80 10.12 0.85
N TYR A 381 14.85 10.88 1.41
CA TYR A 381 14.06 10.46 2.57
C TYR A 381 12.91 9.51 2.19
N ARG A 382 12.48 9.50 0.92
CA ARG A 382 11.37 8.65 0.42
C ARG A 382 11.79 7.39 -0.33
N ILE A 383 13.04 6.94 -0.18
CA ILE A 383 13.59 5.74 -0.83
C ILE A 383 12.70 4.49 -0.66
N GLY A 384 11.92 4.39 0.43
CA GLY A 384 10.95 3.32 0.65
C GLY A 384 9.91 3.14 -0.46
N THR A 385 9.53 4.21 -1.17
CA THR A 385 8.60 4.11 -2.32
C THR A 385 9.25 3.40 -3.51
N LEU A 386 10.56 3.59 -3.70
CA LEU A 386 11.35 2.86 -4.68
C LEU A 386 11.57 1.40 -4.25
N MET A 387 11.77 1.16 -2.95
CA MET A 387 11.87 -0.21 -2.43
C MET A 387 10.55 -0.97 -2.62
N GLU A 388 9.39 -0.29 -2.51
CA GLU A 388 8.08 -0.90 -2.75
C GLU A 388 7.86 -1.28 -4.22
N LEU A 389 8.36 -0.48 -5.18
CA LEU A 389 8.41 -0.87 -6.59
C LEU A 389 9.26 -2.13 -6.79
N VAL A 390 10.44 -2.19 -6.18
CA VAL A 390 11.36 -3.34 -6.24
C VAL A 390 10.71 -4.57 -5.61
N ARG A 391 10.01 -4.41 -4.48
CA ARG A 391 9.27 -5.47 -3.79
C ARG A 391 8.19 -6.08 -4.68
N ILE A 392 7.38 -5.24 -5.33
CA ILE A 392 6.33 -5.68 -6.26
C ILE A 392 6.90 -6.41 -7.48
N LEU A 393 8.03 -5.94 -8.03
CA LEU A 393 8.73 -6.63 -9.12
C LEU A 393 9.21 -8.02 -8.69
N ALA A 394 9.94 -8.10 -7.57
CA ALA A 394 10.50 -9.35 -7.08
C ALA A 394 9.41 -10.36 -6.67
N LEU A 395 8.36 -9.93 -5.97
CA LEU A 395 7.22 -10.78 -5.63
C LEU A 395 6.53 -11.31 -6.88
N SER A 396 6.22 -10.47 -7.87
CA SER A 396 5.53 -10.95 -9.07
C SER A 396 6.34 -11.97 -9.88
N PHE A 397 7.68 -11.94 -9.83
CA PHE A 397 8.51 -12.97 -10.47
C PHE A 397 8.71 -14.21 -9.57
N ALA A 398 8.67 -14.05 -8.24
CA ALA A 398 8.65 -15.17 -7.29
C ALA A 398 7.33 -15.96 -7.37
N ASP A 399 6.20 -15.28 -7.58
CA ASP A 399 4.89 -15.89 -7.85
C ASP A 399 4.89 -16.71 -9.16
N ASP A 400 5.65 -16.26 -10.17
CA ASP A 400 5.96 -17.02 -11.40
C ASP A 400 6.99 -18.16 -11.17
N GLY A 401 7.36 -18.43 -9.92
CA GLY A 401 8.27 -19.50 -9.50
C GLY A 401 9.77 -19.20 -9.67
N LYS A 402 10.16 -17.96 -9.99
CA LYS A 402 11.58 -17.59 -10.17
C LYS A 402 12.26 -17.32 -8.82
N ARG A 403 13.52 -17.73 -8.70
CA ARG A 403 14.41 -17.27 -7.63
C ARG A 403 15.02 -15.92 -8.00
N VAL A 404 14.63 -14.87 -7.29
CA VAL A 404 14.99 -13.48 -7.55
C VAL A 404 16.00 -12.99 -6.52
N LYS A 405 17.18 -12.56 -6.98
CA LYS A 405 18.16 -11.87 -6.14
C LYS A 405 17.99 -10.36 -6.27
N VAL A 406 17.61 -9.69 -5.19
CA VAL A 406 17.51 -8.23 -5.09
C VAL A 406 18.83 -7.68 -4.56
N CYS A 407 19.55 -6.96 -5.41
CA CYS A 407 20.91 -6.50 -5.17
C CYS A 407 20.95 -5.00 -4.92
N VAL A 408 21.50 -4.60 -3.77
CA VAL A 408 21.81 -3.20 -3.43
C VAL A 408 23.32 -2.98 -3.45
N GLN A 409 23.74 -1.72 -3.58
CA GLN A 409 25.16 -1.38 -3.53
C GLN A 409 25.75 -1.68 -2.13
N GLY A 410 26.81 -2.48 -2.09
CA GLY A 410 27.53 -2.80 -0.85
C GLY A 410 28.49 -1.69 -0.40
N SER A 411 29.19 -1.91 0.71
CA SER A 411 30.32 -1.07 1.11
C SER A 411 31.44 -1.19 0.09
N MET A 412 31.94 -0.07 -0.41
CA MET A 412 32.96 -0.06 -1.46
C MET A 412 34.37 0.13 -0.87
N GLY A 413 35.16 -0.95 -0.83
CA GLY A 413 36.56 -0.95 -0.43
C GLY A 413 36.83 -1.24 1.06
N GLU A 414 38.10 -1.21 1.43
CA GLU A 414 38.61 -1.37 2.80
C GLU A 414 39.29 -0.07 3.28
N GLY A 415 39.19 0.23 4.57
CA GLY A 415 39.84 1.39 5.20
C GLY A 415 38.95 2.63 5.39
N ALA A 416 39.54 3.72 5.88
CA ALA A 416 38.84 4.90 6.40
C ALA A 416 38.06 5.75 5.36
N LEU A 417 38.20 5.43 4.06
CA LEU A 417 37.46 6.08 2.97
C LEU A 417 36.38 5.16 2.37
N ALA A 418 36.21 3.93 2.89
CA ALA A 418 35.14 3.04 2.47
C ALA A 418 33.79 3.58 2.97
N GLY A 419 32.92 3.98 2.03
CA GLY A 419 31.61 4.54 2.33
C GLY A 419 30.57 4.20 1.26
N MET A 420 29.36 3.89 1.70
CA MET A 420 28.20 3.83 0.79
C MET A 420 27.74 5.24 0.42
N PRO A 421 27.20 5.47 -0.79
CA PRO A 421 26.48 6.70 -1.12
C PRO A 421 25.37 6.95 -0.09
N LEU A 422 25.31 8.18 0.46
CA LEU A 422 24.34 8.55 1.50
C LEU A 422 22.89 8.26 1.07
N GLN A 423 22.61 8.38 -0.23
CA GLN A 423 21.31 8.13 -0.85
C GLN A 423 20.83 6.67 -0.77
N LEU A 424 21.74 5.71 -0.54
CA LEU A 424 21.43 4.28 -0.40
C LEU A 424 21.70 3.74 1.01
N ALA A 425 22.18 4.59 1.94
CA ALA A 425 22.41 4.19 3.31
C ALA A 425 21.12 3.66 3.96
N GLY A 426 21.16 2.41 4.45
CA GLY A 426 19.99 1.74 5.03
C GLY A 426 19.01 1.11 4.04
N SER A 427 19.16 1.30 2.72
CA SER A 427 18.31 0.64 1.70
C SER A 427 18.26 -0.89 1.87
N ARG A 428 19.40 -1.51 2.14
CA ARG A 428 19.50 -2.94 2.51
C ARG A 428 18.61 -3.30 3.69
N LYS A 429 18.73 -2.56 4.80
CA LYS A 429 17.93 -2.78 6.01
C LYS A 429 16.45 -2.58 5.76
N ILE A 430 16.06 -1.60 4.93
CA ILE A 430 14.66 -1.40 4.55
C ILE A 430 14.13 -2.65 3.85
N LEU A 431 14.84 -3.17 2.84
CA LEU A 431 14.45 -4.41 2.16
C LEU A 431 14.42 -5.62 3.12
N GLU A 432 15.37 -5.72 4.06
CA GLU A 432 15.42 -6.80 5.07
C GLU A 432 14.27 -6.72 6.11
N PHE A 433 13.72 -5.53 6.37
CA PHE A 433 12.57 -5.31 7.26
C PHE A 433 11.22 -5.20 6.52
N MET A 434 11.19 -5.29 5.19
CA MET A 434 9.95 -5.24 4.42
C MET A 434 9.16 -6.54 4.52
N ASP A 435 7.84 -6.42 4.44
CA ASP A 435 6.91 -7.54 4.36
C ASP A 435 6.95 -8.17 2.96
N TRP A 436 7.53 -9.36 2.85
CA TRP A 436 7.66 -10.13 1.61
C TRP A 436 6.51 -11.14 1.40
N GLY A 437 5.36 -10.96 2.05
CA GLY A 437 4.20 -11.85 1.93
C GLY A 437 4.22 -13.02 2.90
N ASP A 438 3.22 -13.90 2.77
CA ASP A 438 2.99 -15.02 3.68
C ASP A 438 4.19 -16.00 3.75
N ASP A 439 4.34 -16.65 4.90
CA ASP A 439 5.55 -17.34 5.38
C ASP A 439 6.34 -18.16 4.33
N GLY A 440 7.44 -17.59 3.83
CA GLY A 440 8.51 -18.33 3.15
C GLY A 440 9.03 -17.75 1.82
N ALA A 441 8.40 -16.72 1.24
CA ALA A 441 8.88 -16.15 -0.03
C ALA A 441 10.33 -15.62 0.09
N MET A 442 10.61 -14.87 1.15
CA MET A 442 11.97 -14.44 1.51
C MET A 442 12.79 -15.62 2.03
N GLY A 443 14.01 -15.79 1.52
CA GLY A 443 14.90 -16.94 1.78
C GLY A 443 14.74 -18.08 0.77
N THR A 444 13.52 -18.43 0.37
CA THR A 444 13.27 -19.50 -0.62
C THR A 444 13.29 -19.00 -2.06
N PHE A 445 12.49 -17.98 -2.38
CA PHE A 445 12.37 -17.41 -3.72
C PHE A 445 13.04 -16.05 -3.84
N ILE A 446 13.05 -15.24 -2.78
CA ILE A 446 13.63 -13.90 -2.79
C ILE A 446 14.83 -13.86 -1.86
N LYS A 447 15.95 -13.34 -2.34
CA LYS A 447 17.17 -13.11 -1.55
C LYS A 447 17.64 -11.68 -1.71
N ILE A 448 18.14 -11.08 -0.64
CA ILE A 448 18.77 -9.76 -0.67
C ILE A 448 20.29 -9.94 -0.65
N GLY A 449 20.98 -9.28 -1.56
CA GLY A 449 22.44 -9.35 -1.70
C GLY A 449 23.07 -8.01 -2.06
N SER A 450 24.38 -8.04 -2.23
CA SER A 450 25.19 -6.94 -2.75
C SER A 450 25.26 -7.01 -4.28
N ILE A 451 25.62 -5.90 -4.94
CA ILE A 451 26.01 -5.92 -6.36
C ILE A 451 27.45 -6.45 -6.47
N GLY A 452 27.67 -7.46 -7.31
CA GLY A 452 28.99 -8.03 -7.57
C GLY A 452 28.93 -9.50 -8.00
N GLY A 453 29.89 -9.97 -8.82
CA GLY A 453 29.86 -11.34 -9.37
C GLY A 453 29.83 -12.48 -8.34
N LYS A 454 30.34 -12.24 -7.12
CA LYS A 454 30.32 -13.22 -6.01
C LYS A 454 28.93 -13.46 -5.40
N GLU A 455 27.97 -12.60 -5.69
CA GLU A 455 26.59 -12.67 -5.17
C GLU A 455 25.64 -13.42 -6.12
N VAL A 456 26.15 -13.89 -7.26
CA VAL A 456 25.41 -14.64 -8.27
C VAL A 456 25.55 -16.14 -7.99
N GLU A 457 24.49 -16.78 -7.51
CA GLU A 457 24.47 -18.21 -7.23
C GLU A 457 23.87 -18.98 -8.44
N GLU A 458 24.18 -20.26 -8.64
CA GLU A 458 23.67 -21.04 -9.79
C GLU A 458 22.14 -21.18 -9.78
N GLN A 459 21.56 -21.30 -8.58
CA GLN A 459 20.12 -21.36 -8.37
C GLN A 459 19.36 -20.08 -8.75
N ASP A 460 19.98 -18.91 -8.71
CA ASP A 460 19.24 -17.64 -8.91
C ASP A 460 18.81 -17.51 -10.39
N ASP A 461 17.53 -17.24 -10.64
CA ASP A 461 16.96 -17.17 -12.00
C ASP A 461 17.03 -15.76 -12.59
N MET A 462 17.07 -14.71 -11.76
CA MET A 462 17.18 -13.31 -12.18
C MET A 462 17.67 -12.37 -11.07
N PHE A 463 18.12 -11.17 -11.48
CA PHE A 463 18.75 -10.16 -10.62
C PHE A 463 18.07 -8.80 -10.79
N ILE A 464 17.68 -8.16 -9.68
CA ILE A 464 17.15 -6.78 -9.67
C ILE A 464 18.14 -5.89 -8.94
N LEU A 465 18.79 -4.98 -9.65
CA LEU A 465 19.82 -4.10 -9.10
C LEU A 465 19.23 -2.71 -8.83
N VAL A 466 19.27 -2.31 -7.56
CA VAL A 466 18.55 -1.15 -7.06
C VAL A 466 19.45 0.08 -7.05
N ALA A 467 19.14 1.02 -7.95
CA ALA A 467 19.72 2.36 -8.06
C ALA A 467 21.26 2.45 -7.91
N PRO A 468 22.07 1.61 -8.61
CA PRO A 468 23.53 1.60 -8.48
C PRO A 468 24.14 2.96 -8.82
N GLN A 469 25.07 3.44 -7.99
CA GLN A 469 25.67 4.78 -8.11
C GLN A 469 27.20 4.71 -8.10
N ASN A 470 27.85 5.61 -8.83
CA ASN A 470 29.29 5.76 -8.74
C ASN A 470 29.69 6.41 -7.39
N ALA A 471 30.69 5.88 -6.70
CA ALA A 471 31.20 6.45 -5.44
C ALA A 471 32.57 7.11 -5.63
N VAL A 472 33.04 7.84 -4.62
CA VAL A 472 34.39 8.42 -4.62
C VAL A 472 35.40 7.30 -4.32
N GLY A 473 36.42 7.16 -5.16
CA GLY A 473 37.52 6.22 -4.92
C GLY A 473 37.25 4.76 -5.31
N ASN A 474 36.01 4.40 -5.69
CA ASN A 474 35.71 3.07 -6.23
C ASN A 474 34.58 3.12 -7.28
N CYS A 475 34.74 2.38 -8.37
CA CYS A 475 33.86 2.42 -9.53
C CYS A 475 32.95 1.18 -9.55
N ILE A 476 31.65 1.38 -9.32
CA ILE A 476 30.63 0.31 -9.28
C ILE A 476 30.52 -0.50 -10.60
N ILE A 477 31.21 -0.05 -11.65
CA ILE A 477 31.15 -0.64 -12.99
C ILE A 477 31.72 -2.04 -13.06
N ASP A 478 32.76 -2.33 -12.28
CA ASP A 478 33.45 -3.62 -12.34
C ASP A 478 32.64 -4.70 -11.59
N ASP A 479 32.02 -4.33 -10.45
CA ASP A 479 31.03 -5.17 -9.75
C ASP A 479 29.80 -5.45 -10.63
N LEU A 480 29.29 -4.42 -11.32
CA LEU A 480 28.17 -4.56 -12.26
C LEU A 480 28.51 -5.52 -13.41
N ARG A 481 29.69 -5.34 -14.05
CA ARG A 481 30.16 -6.22 -15.12
C ARG A 481 30.30 -7.66 -14.64
N ALA A 482 31.01 -7.88 -13.53
CA ALA A 482 31.17 -9.20 -12.93
C ALA A 482 29.83 -9.87 -12.60
N MET A 483 28.83 -9.11 -12.13
CA MET A 483 27.48 -9.62 -11.90
C MET A 483 26.75 -9.97 -13.22
N THR A 484 26.81 -9.13 -14.26
CA THR A 484 26.19 -9.47 -15.55
C THR A 484 26.86 -10.64 -16.27
N ASP A 485 28.16 -10.78 -16.11
CA ASP A 485 28.93 -11.83 -16.78
C ASP A 485 28.69 -13.18 -16.07
N ALA A 486 28.63 -13.19 -14.73
CA ALA A 486 28.20 -14.36 -13.96
C ALA A 486 26.71 -14.71 -14.16
N ALA A 487 25.83 -13.71 -14.35
CA ALA A 487 24.41 -13.94 -14.65
C ALA A 487 24.22 -14.61 -16.02
N GLY A 488 25.10 -14.32 -17.00
CA GLY A 488 25.06 -14.89 -18.35
C GLY A 488 23.78 -14.51 -19.11
N HIS A 489 22.94 -15.51 -19.40
CA HIS A 489 21.64 -15.30 -20.07
C HIS A 489 20.47 -15.04 -19.10
N ARG A 490 20.70 -15.02 -17.78
CA ARG A 490 19.65 -14.73 -16.80
C ARG A 490 19.28 -13.25 -16.80
N PRO A 491 18.01 -12.86 -16.63
CA PRO A 491 17.62 -11.46 -16.61
C PRO A 491 18.28 -10.65 -15.50
N VAL A 492 18.79 -9.48 -15.87
CA VAL A 492 19.40 -8.48 -15.00
C VAL A 492 18.68 -7.15 -15.24
N ILE A 493 17.97 -6.65 -14.21
CA ILE A 493 17.15 -5.43 -14.28
C ILE A 493 17.84 -4.32 -13.48
N LEU A 494 18.30 -3.26 -14.15
CA LEU A 494 18.77 -2.02 -13.52
C LEU A 494 17.57 -1.11 -13.24
N VAL A 495 17.28 -0.84 -11.97
CA VAL A 495 16.25 0.13 -11.56
C VAL A 495 16.92 1.46 -11.21
N ASN A 496 16.62 2.54 -11.94
CA ASN A 496 17.18 3.88 -11.73
C ASN A 496 18.73 3.97 -11.57
N PRO A 497 19.52 3.40 -12.49
CA PRO A 497 20.98 3.43 -12.40
C PRO A 497 21.57 4.85 -12.55
N ARG A 498 22.46 5.23 -11.64
CA ARG A 498 23.16 6.54 -11.59
C ARG A 498 24.64 6.40 -11.93
N LEU A 499 24.92 6.05 -13.18
CA LEU A 499 26.28 5.78 -13.68
C LEU A 499 26.94 7.01 -14.35
N LYS A 500 26.30 8.18 -14.26
CA LYS A 500 26.88 9.48 -14.63
C LYS A 500 27.85 9.98 -13.54
N ASP A 501 28.62 11.01 -13.86
CA ASP A 501 29.57 11.59 -12.92
C ASP A 501 28.84 12.23 -11.74
N LEU A 502 29.31 11.92 -10.54
CA LEU A 502 28.80 12.46 -9.27
C LEU A 502 29.91 13.27 -8.59
N PRO A 503 29.59 14.43 -7.99
CA PRO A 503 30.51 15.12 -7.10
C PRO A 503 30.70 14.29 -5.82
N GLY A 504 31.94 14.17 -5.36
CA GLY A 504 32.24 13.54 -4.08
C GLY A 504 31.78 14.38 -2.88
N SER A 505 31.83 13.78 -1.70
CA SER A 505 31.68 14.50 -0.42
C SER A 505 32.72 15.62 -0.23
N SER A 506 33.86 15.53 -0.93
CA SER A 506 34.90 16.57 -1.04
C SER A 506 34.65 17.61 -2.14
N GLY A 507 33.53 17.56 -2.85
CA GLY A 507 33.21 18.43 -4.00
C GLY A 507 33.92 18.06 -5.31
N ILE A 508 34.87 17.12 -5.29
CA ILE A 508 35.64 16.70 -6.48
C ILE A 508 34.77 15.82 -7.39
N MET A 509 34.66 16.17 -8.68
CA MET A 509 33.96 15.32 -9.67
C MET A 509 34.78 14.10 -10.09
N GLN A 510 34.15 12.93 -10.09
CA GLN A 510 34.74 11.66 -10.51
C GLN A 510 34.53 11.40 -12.02
N THR A 511 35.43 11.93 -12.86
CA THR A 511 35.36 11.78 -14.33
C THR A 511 36.03 10.49 -14.86
N MET A 512 36.90 9.85 -14.07
CA MET A 512 37.54 8.59 -14.46
C MET A 512 36.50 7.51 -14.79
N GLY A 513 36.66 6.84 -15.93
CA GLY A 513 35.78 5.73 -16.34
C GLY A 513 34.40 6.15 -16.86
N ARG A 514 34.09 7.44 -16.99
CA ARG A 514 32.78 7.96 -17.47
C ARG A 514 32.29 7.30 -18.76
N GLU A 515 33.15 7.19 -19.76
CA GLU A 515 32.82 6.61 -21.06
C GLU A 515 32.42 5.13 -20.92
N LYS A 516 33.26 4.32 -20.26
CA LYS A 516 33.00 2.90 -19.95
C LYS A 516 31.69 2.70 -19.15
N ARG A 517 31.35 3.64 -18.26
CA ARG A 517 30.08 3.65 -17.50
C ARG A 517 28.88 3.94 -18.41
N LEU A 518 28.98 4.95 -19.28
CA LEU A 518 27.90 5.33 -20.20
C LEU A 518 27.64 4.26 -21.27
N GLU A 519 28.71 3.69 -21.83
CA GLU A 519 28.66 2.55 -22.77
C GLU A 519 27.96 1.34 -22.14
N TYR A 520 28.38 0.93 -20.94
CA TYR A 520 27.75 -0.17 -20.21
C TYR A 520 26.28 0.13 -19.88
N ALA A 521 25.96 1.35 -19.44
CA ALA A 521 24.58 1.78 -19.17
C ALA A 521 23.70 1.85 -20.43
N ALA A 522 24.31 1.89 -21.62
CA ALA A 522 23.64 1.82 -22.92
C ALA A 522 23.53 0.37 -23.44
N SER A 523 24.32 -0.58 -22.92
CA SER A 523 24.19 -2.02 -23.24
C SER A 523 22.93 -2.68 -22.66
N PHE A 524 22.19 -1.97 -21.81
CA PHE A 524 20.89 -2.39 -21.28
C PHE A 524 19.75 -1.77 -22.08
N GLU A 525 18.82 -2.60 -22.53
CA GLU A 525 17.60 -2.16 -23.19
C GLU A 525 16.68 -1.48 -22.18
N ILE A 526 16.17 -0.30 -22.54
CA ILE A 526 15.15 0.38 -21.74
C ILE A 526 13.85 -0.42 -21.89
N CYS A 527 13.36 -1.04 -20.82
CA CYS A 527 12.02 -1.63 -20.80
C CYS A 527 10.97 -0.61 -20.35
N TYR A 528 11.37 0.35 -19.50
CA TYR A 528 10.48 1.39 -19.00
C TYR A 528 11.19 2.73 -18.86
N SER A 529 10.55 3.82 -19.29
CA SER A 529 11.02 5.18 -19.04
C SER A 529 9.86 6.09 -18.65
N PHE A 530 10.01 6.90 -17.61
CA PHE A 530 9.06 7.96 -17.29
C PHE A 530 9.78 9.18 -16.68
N ARG A 531 9.54 10.37 -17.24
CA ARG A 531 10.01 11.64 -16.68
C ARG A 531 8.97 12.74 -16.83
N LEU A 532 8.88 13.62 -15.84
CA LEU A 532 8.17 14.88 -15.95
C LEU A 532 8.98 15.88 -16.80
N LEU A 533 8.27 16.82 -17.43
CA LEU A 533 8.84 17.90 -18.23
C LEU A 533 8.48 19.25 -17.63
N TYR A 534 9.46 20.15 -17.59
CA TYR A 534 9.42 21.46 -16.94
C TYR A 534 10.11 22.49 -17.84
N TYR A 535 9.86 23.78 -17.60
CA TYR A 535 10.66 24.85 -18.21
C TYR A 535 12.10 24.81 -17.68
N ALA A 536 13.07 25.16 -18.52
CA ALA A 536 14.47 25.25 -18.14
C ALA A 536 14.65 26.13 -16.89
N GLY A 537 15.51 25.68 -15.96
CA GLY A 537 15.74 26.37 -14.69
C GLY A 537 14.62 26.22 -13.63
N THR A 538 13.52 25.52 -13.93
CA THR A 538 12.36 25.39 -13.01
C THR A 538 11.99 23.94 -12.72
N GLN A 539 11.33 23.71 -11.57
CA GLN A 539 10.60 22.47 -11.26
C GLN A 539 9.08 22.69 -11.22
N TYR A 540 8.60 23.86 -11.66
CA TYR A 540 7.19 24.22 -11.72
C TYR A 540 6.99 25.36 -12.72
N PRO A 541 5.90 25.38 -13.52
CA PRO A 541 4.87 24.34 -13.63
C PRO A 541 5.36 23.09 -14.38
N ILE A 542 4.70 21.95 -14.14
CA ILE A 542 4.84 20.78 -15.01
C ILE A 542 4.23 21.15 -16.37
N MET A 543 5.00 21.02 -17.45
CA MET A 543 4.53 21.21 -18.83
C MET A 543 3.92 19.95 -19.41
N GLY A 544 4.36 18.78 -18.94
CA GLY A 544 4.03 17.50 -19.54
C GLY A 544 4.83 16.34 -18.96
N ALA A 545 4.84 15.23 -19.67
CA ALA A 545 5.61 14.05 -19.33
C ALA A 545 6.07 13.31 -20.59
N LEU A 546 7.16 12.55 -20.48
CA LEU A 546 7.62 11.61 -21.49
C LEU A 546 7.61 10.21 -20.88
N ARG A 547 6.87 9.28 -21.50
CA ARG A 547 6.71 7.89 -21.06
C ARG A 547 7.12 6.92 -22.17
N MET A 548 7.66 5.76 -21.81
CA MET A 548 7.83 4.60 -22.67
C MET A 548 7.63 3.33 -21.84
N SER A 549 6.91 2.34 -22.39
CA SER A 549 6.52 1.10 -21.71
C SER A 549 6.56 -0.05 -22.73
N TYR A 550 7.66 -0.80 -22.73
CA TYR A 550 8.01 -1.81 -23.73
C TYR A 550 6.87 -2.79 -24.03
N PRO A 551 6.53 -3.10 -25.30
CA PRO A 551 7.28 -2.76 -26.53
C PRO A 551 6.79 -1.46 -27.22
N TYR A 552 6.05 -0.59 -26.52
CA TYR A 552 5.49 0.62 -27.14
C TYR A 552 6.52 1.74 -27.27
N ASP A 553 6.35 2.55 -28.31
CA ASP A 553 7.09 3.80 -28.56
C ASP A 553 7.04 4.78 -27.39
N TYR A 554 7.95 5.77 -27.41
CA TYR A 554 7.90 6.91 -26.49
C TYR A 554 6.66 7.77 -26.78
N GLU A 555 5.87 8.01 -25.75
CA GLU A 555 4.67 8.85 -25.76
C GLU A 555 5.00 10.18 -25.05
N LEU A 556 4.94 11.28 -25.81
CA LEU A 556 5.08 12.63 -25.28
C LEU A 556 3.69 13.17 -24.92
N TYR A 557 3.51 13.58 -23.67
CA TYR A 557 2.26 14.12 -23.15
C TYR A 557 2.40 15.61 -22.83
N LYS A 558 1.41 16.41 -23.24
CA LYS A 558 1.21 17.80 -22.81
C LYS A 558 0.22 17.84 -21.65
N ARG A 559 0.56 18.54 -20.57
CA ARG A 559 -0.37 18.85 -19.47
C ARG A 559 -1.32 19.95 -19.94
N VAL A 560 -2.61 19.76 -19.70
CA VAL A 560 -3.68 20.71 -20.04
C VAL A 560 -4.55 20.90 -18.81
N ASP A 561 -4.60 22.12 -18.29
CA ASP A 561 -5.54 22.51 -17.24
C ASP A 561 -6.90 22.82 -17.90
N GLU A 562 -7.97 22.11 -17.51
CA GLU A 562 -9.31 22.25 -18.12
C GLU A 562 -10.21 23.21 -17.35
N SER A 563 -10.20 23.09 -16.02
CA SER A 563 -11.00 23.89 -15.10
C SER A 563 -10.23 24.03 -13.78
N PRO A 564 -10.64 24.92 -12.86
CA PRO A 564 -10.01 25.01 -11.54
C PRO A 564 -9.91 23.63 -10.88
N LYS A 565 -8.68 23.20 -10.56
CA LYS A 565 -8.35 21.89 -9.95
C LYS A 565 -8.59 20.64 -10.83
N LYS A 566 -8.80 20.78 -12.14
CA LYS A 566 -8.78 19.67 -13.12
C LYS A 566 -7.68 19.87 -14.15
N GLU A 567 -6.78 18.89 -14.22
CA GLU A 567 -5.78 18.76 -15.27
C GLU A 567 -5.94 17.41 -15.98
N LYS A 568 -5.45 17.33 -17.21
CA LYS A 568 -5.27 16.08 -17.97
C LYS A 568 -3.92 16.07 -18.68
N TYR A 569 -3.45 14.88 -19.01
CA TYR A 569 -2.30 14.69 -19.90
C TYR A 569 -2.80 14.16 -21.24
N VAL A 570 -2.54 14.91 -22.31
CA VAL A 570 -2.94 14.57 -23.68
C VAL A 570 -1.70 14.16 -24.47
N ILE A 571 -1.78 13.06 -25.22
CA ILE A 571 -0.69 12.66 -26.13
C ILE A 571 -0.52 13.75 -27.19
N LEU A 572 0.71 14.24 -27.30
CA LEU A 572 1.14 15.28 -28.22
C LEU A 572 1.86 14.68 -29.44
N SER A 573 2.74 13.70 -29.21
CA SER A 573 3.52 13.02 -30.25
C SER A 573 3.98 11.64 -29.79
N LYS A 574 4.35 10.77 -30.73
CA LYS A 574 4.98 9.48 -30.47
C LYS A 574 6.32 9.37 -31.20
N PHE A 575 7.30 8.72 -30.58
CA PHE A 575 8.66 8.58 -31.11
C PHE A 575 9.17 7.14 -30.94
N PRO A 576 9.69 6.49 -32.00
CA PRO A 576 10.19 5.10 -31.92
C PRO A 576 11.51 4.95 -31.15
N LYS A 577 12.16 6.08 -30.82
CA LYS A 577 13.36 6.17 -30.00
C LYS A 577 13.20 7.34 -29.03
N ARG A 578 14.06 7.40 -28.01
CA ARG A 578 14.07 8.50 -27.03
C ARG A 578 14.28 9.84 -27.75
N PRO A 579 13.31 10.78 -27.73
CA PRO A 579 13.42 12.02 -28.47
C PRO A 579 14.48 12.96 -27.88
N SER A 580 15.06 13.79 -28.75
CA SER A 580 15.97 14.88 -28.38
C SER A 580 15.23 16.04 -27.69
N GLY A 581 15.98 16.99 -27.12
CA GLY A 581 15.38 18.22 -26.59
C GLY A 581 14.70 19.07 -27.68
N GLU A 582 15.28 19.10 -28.88
CA GLU A 582 14.73 19.81 -30.04
C GLU A 582 13.42 19.15 -30.51
N GLU A 583 13.39 17.82 -30.63
CA GLU A 583 12.19 17.06 -31.02
C GLU A 583 11.03 17.22 -30.03
N ILE A 584 11.34 17.34 -28.73
CA ILE A 584 10.35 17.66 -27.70
C ILE A 584 9.84 19.10 -27.88
N ASN A 585 10.73 20.08 -28.04
CA ASN A 585 10.36 21.49 -28.19
C ASN A 585 9.51 21.73 -29.45
N ASP A 586 9.92 21.20 -30.61
CA ASP A 586 9.19 21.34 -31.87
C ASP A 586 7.78 20.73 -31.77
N ALA A 587 7.61 19.61 -31.05
CA ALA A 587 6.31 19.03 -30.77
C ALA A 587 5.44 19.92 -29.86
N PHE A 588 6.02 20.57 -28.84
CA PHE A 588 5.30 21.53 -27.98
C PHE A 588 4.87 22.81 -28.73
N GLU A 589 5.66 23.24 -29.71
CA GLU A 589 5.37 24.37 -30.60
C GLU A 589 4.44 24.02 -31.78
N GLY A 590 4.14 22.73 -32.00
CA GLY A 590 3.27 22.28 -33.09
C GLY A 590 3.90 22.37 -34.49
N LYS A 591 5.23 22.40 -34.59
CA LYS A 591 5.95 22.38 -35.87
C LYS A 591 5.86 20.98 -36.48
N THR A 592 5.36 20.89 -37.72
CA THR A 592 5.35 19.63 -38.47
C THR A 592 6.76 19.22 -38.88
N ARG A 593 7.02 17.91 -38.87
CA ARG A 593 8.34 17.27 -39.09
C ARG A 593 8.96 17.52 -40.48
N ASP A 594 8.21 18.14 -41.39
CA ASP A 594 8.59 18.41 -42.77
C ASP A 594 9.28 19.76 -43.01
N LYS A 595 9.47 20.60 -41.97
CA LYS A 595 10.43 21.71 -42.07
C LYS A 595 11.86 21.19 -41.91
N ALA A 596 12.32 20.55 -42.98
CA ALA A 596 13.64 19.96 -43.12
C ALA A 596 14.78 20.91 -42.71
N LYS A 597 15.76 20.33 -42.00
CA LYS A 597 17.19 20.71 -41.96
C LYS A 597 17.49 22.17 -42.32
N ARG A 598 17.14 23.13 -41.45
CA ARG A 598 17.88 24.41 -41.43
C ARG A 598 19.01 24.29 -40.43
N ALA A 599 20.20 24.11 -40.97
CA ALA A 599 21.43 24.13 -40.19
C ALA A 599 21.60 25.52 -39.53
N THR A 600 21.58 25.55 -38.20
CA THR A 600 22.07 26.69 -37.40
C THR A 600 23.06 26.18 -36.38
N GLY A 601 24.27 25.86 -36.85
CA GLY A 601 25.39 25.57 -35.96
C GLY A 601 25.81 26.79 -35.16
N ILE A 602 26.54 26.55 -34.07
CA ILE A 602 27.30 27.51 -33.24
C ILE A 602 26.44 28.53 -32.46
N TRP A 603 25.37 29.10 -33.01
CA TRP A 603 24.56 30.13 -32.34
C TRP A 603 23.62 29.61 -31.25
N GLY A 604 23.28 28.31 -31.24
CA GLY A 604 22.44 27.71 -30.19
C GLY A 604 23.11 27.59 -28.81
N PHE A 605 24.42 27.87 -28.70
CA PHE A 605 25.16 27.77 -27.43
C PHE A 605 25.00 29.01 -26.53
N LEU A 606 24.65 30.18 -27.09
CA LEU A 606 24.66 31.46 -26.38
C LEU A 606 23.29 31.92 -25.83
N SER A 607 22.17 31.31 -26.23
CA SER A 607 20.84 31.65 -25.68
C SER A 607 20.52 30.94 -24.35
N GLY A 608 21.48 30.21 -23.76
CA GLY A 608 21.34 29.51 -22.48
C GLY A 608 22.02 30.19 -21.30
N ILE A 609 22.56 31.41 -21.49
CA ILE A 609 23.23 32.21 -20.45
C ILE A 609 22.68 33.65 -20.50
N LEU A 610 21.42 33.81 -20.12
CA LEU A 610 20.78 35.07 -19.71
C LEU A 610 19.47 34.77 -18.96
#